data_AF-A0A951TGD4-F1
#
_entry.id   AF-A0A951TGD4-F1
#
_cell.length_a   1.000
_cell.length_b   1.000
_cell.length_c   1.000
_cell.angle_alpha   90.00
_cell.angle_beta   90.00
_cell.angle_gamma   90.00
#
_symmetry.space_group_name_H-M   'P 1'
#
loop_
_entity.id
_entity.type
_entity.pdbx_description
1 polymer ?
#
loop_
_entity_poly.entity_id
_entity_poly.type
_entity_poly.pdbx_seq_one_letter_code
_entity_poly.pdbx_strand_id
1 'polypeptide(L)'
;MKPLAFLPISAVVFLAGCNQTPTATTETAASNTAPAPASTSKPPQPVRGYLRALHAVPGAGTLSLVADAEKFASASYGDASPFAGIRSEKVKISAFGADGKKVAGPMALSLDGGEDVTVLVTGVPGDIVLLPWNHKNRGPEKGKAKIGFVHSAKALPPVDVKIDGKSFRRNVKFGIATDYTTLSPGQHQIQVTYDKSLAPQIVEVEQPAIVTKDTEGNVLAVEQPTPVVTAVPRSQMVTLTQNVDLAAGKVYSLAVFAGAAQMPKVRLMEDKFVPEVVRAQDAEN
;
A
#
# COMPACT_ATOMS: atom_id res chain seq x y z
N MET A 1 -27.83 -69.24 -7.12
CA MET A 1 -29.30 -69.33 -7.26
C MET A 1 -29.96 -68.23 -6.43
N LYS A 2 -31.18 -67.82 -6.79
CA LYS A 2 -32.18 -67.14 -5.92
C LYS A 2 -33.12 -68.24 -5.34
N PRO A 3 -34.14 -67.98 -4.48
CA PRO A 3 -34.65 -66.71 -3.92
C PRO A 3 -34.18 -66.54 -2.44
N LEU A 4 -34.81 -65.85 -1.47
CA LEU A 4 -36.08 -65.08 -1.34
C LEU A 4 -35.91 -63.95 -0.29
N ALA A 5 -36.96 -63.16 -0.01
CA ALA A 5 -37.04 -62.23 1.13
C ALA A 5 -38.46 -62.26 1.75
N PHE A 6 -38.60 -61.97 3.05
CA PHE A 6 -39.89 -61.75 3.71
C PHE A 6 -39.81 -60.75 4.89
N LEU A 7 -40.83 -59.90 4.97
CA LEU A 7 -41.30 -59.09 6.12
C LEU A 7 -42.43 -59.91 6.83
N PRO A 8 -43.03 -59.54 8.01
CA PRO A 8 -43.38 -58.17 8.41
C PRO A 8 -43.49 -57.80 9.93
N ILE A 9 -43.69 -56.49 10.17
CA ILE A 9 -44.62 -55.82 11.11
C ILE A 9 -45.00 -56.49 12.45
N SER A 10 -44.72 -55.82 13.58
CA SER A 10 -45.72 -55.40 14.61
C SER A 10 -45.07 -54.56 15.74
N ALA A 11 -45.87 -53.81 16.52
CA ALA A 11 -45.39 -52.90 17.57
C ALA A 11 -46.30 -52.81 18.81
N VAL A 12 -45.69 -52.72 20.00
CA VAL A 12 -46.24 -52.26 21.31
C VAL A 12 -45.05 -51.62 22.07
N VAL A 13 -45.00 -50.42 22.68
CA VAL A 13 -45.95 -49.40 23.21
C VAL A 13 -46.12 -49.46 24.75
N PHE A 14 -45.38 -48.57 25.44
CA PHE A 14 -45.55 -48.11 26.86
C PHE A 14 -45.27 -49.18 27.95
N LEU A 15 -44.77 -48.87 29.15
CA LEU A 15 -45.18 -47.83 30.13
C LEU A 15 -44.01 -47.01 30.74
N ALA A 16 -44.35 -45.98 31.51
CA ALA A 16 -43.43 -45.19 32.35
C ALA A 16 -43.62 -45.50 33.86
N GLY A 17 -42.60 -45.24 34.69
CA GLY A 17 -42.66 -45.39 36.16
C GLY A 17 -41.42 -44.82 36.86
N CYS A 18 -41.60 -43.87 37.78
CA CYS A 18 -40.55 -43.00 38.30
C CYS A 18 -39.78 -43.54 39.52
N ASN A 19 -38.55 -43.02 39.69
CA ASN A 19 -37.78 -42.73 40.92
C ASN A 19 -37.79 -43.68 42.14
N GLN A 20 -36.57 -43.96 42.63
CA GLN A 20 -36.29 -44.17 44.06
C GLN A 20 -35.02 -43.42 44.50
N THR A 21 -34.97 -43.04 45.79
CA THR A 21 -33.85 -42.45 46.54
C THR A 21 -34.31 -42.36 48.01
N PRO A 22 -33.45 -42.14 49.03
CA PRO A 22 -31.98 -42.29 49.12
C PRO A 22 -31.51 -43.14 50.33
N THR A 23 -30.21 -43.48 50.41
CA THR A 23 -29.53 -43.78 51.69
C THR A 23 -28.04 -43.35 51.64
N ALA A 24 -27.50 -42.89 52.77
CA ALA A 24 -26.07 -42.58 53.00
C ALA A 24 -25.40 -43.69 53.85
N THR A 25 -24.08 -43.76 54.11
CA THR A 25 -22.98 -42.77 53.93
C THR A 25 -21.75 -43.45 53.24
N THR A 26 -20.44 -43.24 53.45
CA THR A 26 -19.60 -42.58 54.49
C THR A 26 -18.27 -42.08 53.85
N GLU A 27 -17.38 -41.50 54.66
CA GLU A 27 -16.07 -40.92 54.34
C GLU A 27 -15.05 -41.96 53.79
N THR A 28 -13.95 -41.62 53.09
CA THR A 28 -12.94 -40.59 53.40
C THR A 28 -12.11 -40.17 52.17
N ALA A 29 -11.34 -39.08 52.32
CA ALA A 29 -10.24 -38.58 51.45
C ALA A 29 -10.65 -37.70 50.23
N ALA A 30 -10.77 -36.39 50.49
CA ALA A 30 -10.85 -35.37 49.45
C ALA A 30 -9.46 -34.83 49.06
N SER A 31 -9.24 -34.57 47.77
CA SER A 31 -8.11 -33.76 47.27
C SER A 31 -8.63 -32.48 46.60
N ASN A 32 -8.65 -31.38 47.36
CA ASN A 32 -9.05 -30.07 46.85
C ASN A 32 -7.94 -29.44 46.00
N THR A 33 -7.88 -29.77 44.71
CA THR A 33 -7.11 -29.00 43.73
C THR A 33 -7.86 -27.71 43.41
N ALA A 34 -7.55 -26.64 44.12
CA ALA A 34 -8.07 -25.31 43.80
C ALA A 34 -7.59 -24.87 42.40
N PRO A 35 -8.44 -24.18 41.60
CA PRO A 35 -7.98 -23.59 40.35
C PRO A 35 -6.90 -22.54 40.64
N ALA A 36 -5.80 -22.58 39.87
CA ALA A 36 -4.72 -21.62 40.01
C ALA A 36 -5.23 -20.18 39.74
N PRO A 37 -4.73 -19.15 40.45
CA PRO A 37 -5.11 -17.77 40.19
C PRO A 37 -4.75 -17.37 38.76
N ALA A 38 -5.67 -16.66 38.10
CA ALA A 38 -5.51 -16.30 36.70
C ALA A 38 -4.24 -15.47 36.46
N SER A 39 -3.54 -15.77 35.36
CA SER A 39 -2.39 -14.99 34.90
C SER A 39 -2.78 -13.51 34.78
N THR A 40 -2.12 -12.65 35.54
CA THR A 40 -2.35 -11.20 35.49
C THR A 40 -1.73 -10.59 34.23
N SER A 41 -2.32 -10.89 33.08
CA SER A 41 -2.04 -10.17 31.84
C SER A 41 -2.40 -8.71 32.04
N LYS A 42 -1.40 -7.83 31.88
CA LYS A 42 -1.59 -6.38 31.73
C LYS A 42 -2.75 -6.12 30.75
N PRO A 43 -3.69 -5.19 31.03
CA PRO A 43 -4.76 -4.85 30.11
C PRO A 43 -4.23 -4.59 28.69
N PRO A 44 -4.93 -5.08 27.64
CA PRO A 44 -4.42 -5.13 26.28
C PRO A 44 -4.43 -3.74 25.62
N GLN A 45 -3.43 -2.92 26.00
CA GLN A 45 -3.38 -1.47 25.78
C GLN A 45 -4.03 -0.97 24.49
N PRO A 46 -4.74 0.18 24.56
CA PRO A 46 -5.63 0.60 23.50
C PRO A 46 -4.88 0.95 22.22
N VAL A 47 -5.51 0.69 21.07
CA VAL A 47 -4.92 0.94 19.75
C VAL A 47 -4.90 2.45 19.47
N ARG A 48 -3.69 2.98 19.28
CA ARG A 48 -3.43 4.41 19.00
C ARG A 48 -3.55 4.76 17.52
N GLY A 49 -3.36 3.79 16.63
CA GLY A 49 -3.61 3.93 15.21
C GLY A 49 -3.38 2.63 14.45
N TYR A 50 -3.71 2.62 13.17
CA TYR A 50 -3.60 1.44 12.31
C TYR A 50 -2.60 1.70 11.18
N LEU A 51 -1.53 0.91 11.11
CA LEU A 51 -0.49 1.04 10.09
C LEU A 51 -0.62 -0.06 9.04
N ARG A 52 -0.34 0.30 7.78
CA ARG A 52 -0.02 -0.69 6.72
C ARG A 52 1.23 -0.29 5.95
N ALA A 53 1.90 -1.26 5.36
CA ALA A 53 2.95 -1.02 4.38
C ALA A 53 2.34 -0.81 2.98
N LEU A 54 2.94 0.06 2.16
CA LEU A 54 2.84 0.03 0.70
C LEU A 54 4.24 -0.11 0.12
N HIS A 55 4.51 -1.19 -0.62
CA HIS A 55 5.82 -1.42 -1.20
C HIS A 55 5.90 -0.90 -2.64
N ALA A 56 6.70 0.14 -2.88
CA ALA A 56 6.82 0.79 -4.18
C ALA A 56 8.24 0.81 -4.78
N VAL A 57 9.26 0.36 -4.06
CA VAL A 57 10.61 0.13 -4.62
C VAL A 57 10.59 -1.06 -5.59
N PRO A 58 10.96 -0.92 -6.87
CA PRO A 58 11.08 -2.07 -7.75
C PRO A 58 12.38 -2.86 -7.45
N GLY A 59 12.32 -4.19 -7.54
CA GLY A 59 13.50 -5.07 -7.41
C GLY A 59 14.01 -5.33 -5.98
N ALA A 60 13.46 -4.70 -4.94
CA ALA A 60 13.89 -4.90 -3.54
C ALA A 60 13.39 -6.21 -2.88
N GLY A 61 12.74 -7.11 -3.63
CA GLY A 61 12.21 -8.38 -3.13
C GLY A 61 10.90 -8.23 -2.35
N THR A 62 10.77 -8.97 -1.24
CA THR A 62 9.72 -8.77 -0.24
C THR A 62 10.32 -7.99 0.92
N LEU A 63 9.65 -6.94 1.36
CA LEU A 63 10.07 -6.15 2.52
C LEU A 63 9.18 -6.43 3.73
N SER A 64 9.77 -6.27 4.91
CA SER A 64 9.07 -6.31 6.20
C SER A 64 9.25 -4.99 6.93
N LEU A 65 8.20 -4.55 7.66
CA LEU A 65 8.23 -3.32 8.43
C LEU A 65 8.03 -3.62 9.91
N VAL A 66 8.85 -2.94 10.72
CA VAL A 66 8.91 -3.06 12.17
C VAL A 66 8.62 -1.70 12.79
N ALA A 67 7.76 -1.65 13.80
CA ALA A 67 7.54 -0.50 14.66
C ALA A 67 8.25 -0.75 15.99
N ASP A 68 9.30 0.03 16.27
CA ASP A 68 10.24 -0.08 17.39
C ASP A 68 10.98 -1.43 17.49
N ALA A 69 10.26 -2.52 17.75
CA ALA A 69 10.74 -3.90 17.74
C ALA A 69 9.74 -4.94 17.19
N GLU A 70 8.46 -4.57 16.98
CA GLU A 70 7.41 -5.50 16.55
C GLU A 70 7.16 -5.42 15.03
N LYS A 71 7.16 -6.56 14.32
CA LYS A 71 6.83 -6.63 12.89
C LYS A 71 5.32 -6.53 12.69
N PHE A 72 4.84 -5.38 12.23
CA PHE A 72 3.41 -5.16 11.95
C PHE A 72 3.03 -5.48 10.49
N ALA A 73 3.97 -5.50 9.54
CA ALA A 73 3.66 -5.70 8.13
C ALA A 73 4.74 -6.43 7.31
N SER A 74 4.30 -7.02 6.20
CA SER A 74 5.13 -7.43 5.06
C SER A 74 4.39 -7.13 3.77
N ALA A 75 5.11 -6.80 2.71
CA ALA A 75 4.54 -6.53 1.38
C ALA A 75 5.53 -6.87 0.26
N SER A 76 5.01 -7.04 -0.95
CA SER A 76 5.76 -7.31 -2.19
C SER A 76 5.63 -6.12 -3.15
N TYR A 77 6.54 -5.96 -4.12
CA TYR A 77 6.54 -4.78 -5.01
C TYR A 77 5.20 -4.54 -5.76
N GLY A 78 4.53 -3.46 -5.37
CA GLY A 78 3.24 -3.03 -5.89
C GLY A 78 2.04 -3.40 -5.02
N ASP A 79 2.24 -4.07 -3.88
CA ASP A 79 1.20 -4.47 -2.94
C ASP A 79 1.20 -3.61 -1.67
N ALA A 80 0.05 -3.54 -1.03
CA ALA A 80 -0.11 -3.04 0.32
C ALA A 80 -0.41 -4.20 1.29
N SER A 81 0.05 -4.10 2.53
CA SER A 81 -0.38 -5.02 3.58
C SER A 81 -1.81 -4.68 4.04
N PRO A 82 -2.48 -5.59 4.77
CA PRO A 82 -3.57 -5.20 5.67
C PRO A 82 -3.12 -4.11 6.66
N PHE A 83 -4.10 -3.41 7.23
CA PHE A 83 -3.89 -2.55 8.40
C PHE A 83 -3.70 -3.38 9.67
N ALA A 84 -2.73 -3.00 10.49
CA ALA A 84 -2.42 -3.62 11.78
C ALA A 84 -2.45 -2.55 12.89
N GLY A 85 -3.09 -2.87 14.03
CA GLY A 85 -3.23 -1.95 15.16
C GLY A 85 -1.94 -1.78 15.96
N ILE A 86 -1.53 -0.53 16.16
CA ILE A 86 -0.36 -0.12 16.94
C ILE A 86 -0.80 0.50 18.26
N ARG A 87 -0.19 0.07 19.38
CA ARG A 87 -0.56 0.46 20.75
C ARG A 87 0.30 1.58 21.34
N SER A 88 1.41 1.91 20.67
CA SER A 88 2.30 3.01 21.03
C SER A 88 1.87 4.31 20.36
N GLU A 89 1.80 5.39 21.13
CA GLU A 89 1.52 6.75 20.64
C GLU A 89 2.64 7.27 19.73
N LYS A 90 3.91 6.94 20.02
CA LYS A 90 5.09 7.34 19.25
C LYS A 90 5.89 6.10 18.90
N VAL A 91 6.13 5.89 17.60
CA VAL A 91 6.83 4.70 17.06
C VAL A 91 7.97 5.06 16.11
N LYS A 92 9.02 4.23 16.10
CA LYS A 92 10.12 4.29 15.13
C LYS A 92 9.99 3.17 14.11
N ILE A 93 9.53 3.53 12.91
CA ILE A 93 9.26 2.57 11.83
C ILE A 93 10.51 2.34 11.00
N SER A 94 10.93 1.10 10.84
CA SER A 94 12.05 0.70 9.98
C SER A 94 11.63 -0.40 9.00
N ALA A 95 12.23 -0.43 7.81
CA ALA A 95 11.99 -1.48 6.82
C ALA A 95 13.24 -2.35 6.64
N PHE A 96 13.02 -3.65 6.46
CA PHE A 96 14.05 -4.69 6.38
C PHE A 96 13.85 -5.56 5.14
N GLY A 97 14.97 -5.94 4.52
CA GLY A 97 15.05 -6.88 3.41
C GLY A 97 14.68 -8.31 3.82
N ALA A 98 14.48 -9.17 2.82
CA ALA A 98 14.29 -10.60 3.04
C ALA A 98 15.50 -11.31 3.67
N ASP A 99 16.68 -10.67 3.61
CA ASP A 99 17.92 -11.09 4.28
C ASP A 99 18.07 -10.57 5.72
N GLY A 100 17.03 -9.92 6.27
CA GLY A 100 17.01 -9.35 7.61
C GLY A 100 17.81 -8.07 7.77
N LYS A 101 18.45 -7.52 6.73
CA LYS A 101 19.18 -6.24 6.83
C LYS A 101 18.21 -5.07 6.79
N LYS A 102 18.44 -4.04 7.61
CA LYS A 102 17.66 -2.79 7.56
C LYS A 102 17.96 -2.05 6.25
N VAL A 103 16.93 -1.77 5.46
CA VAL A 103 17.04 -1.06 4.17
C VAL A 103 16.54 0.39 4.25
N ALA A 104 15.71 0.74 5.23
CA ALA A 104 15.27 2.12 5.47
C ALA A 104 14.85 2.38 6.92
N GLY A 105 14.85 3.65 7.32
CA GLY A 105 14.45 4.11 8.66
C GLY A 105 15.58 4.11 9.70
N PRO A 106 15.30 4.49 10.97
CA PRO A 106 13.96 4.71 11.51
C PRO A 106 13.30 6.02 11.04
N MET A 107 12.02 5.94 10.70
CA MET A 107 11.10 7.07 10.55
C MET A 107 10.28 7.20 11.84
N ALA A 108 10.34 8.35 12.50
CA ALA A 108 9.46 8.61 13.65
C ALA A 108 8.04 8.95 13.17
N LEU A 109 7.04 8.39 13.84
CA LEU A 109 5.62 8.70 13.63
C LEU A 109 4.93 8.84 14.99
N SER A 110 4.05 9.85 15.12
CA SER A 110 3.09 9.95 16.22
C SER A 110 1.71 9.50 15.70
N LEU A 111 0.91 8.90 16.58
CA LEU A 111 -0.44 8.38 16.31
C LEU A 111 -1.38 8.92 17.39
N ASP A 112 -2.20 9.91 17.02
CA ASP A 112 -2.97 10.72 17.98
C ASP A 112 -4.29 10.06 18.42
N GLY A 113 -4.61 8.86 17.90
CA GLY A 113 -5.82 8.09 18.22
C GLY A 113 -6.64 7.75 16.98
N GLY A 114 -6.80 6.45 16.68
CA GLY A 114 -7.70 5.95 15.64
C GLY A 114 -7.31 6.22 14.18
N GLU A 115 -6.17 6.89 13.94
CA GLU A 115 -5.70 7.22 12.60
C GLU A 115 -5.29 6.00 11.77
N ASP A 116 -5.67 5.95 10.49
CA ASP A 116 -5.15 4.99 9.53
C ASP A 116 -3.99 5.61 8.74
N VAL A 117 -2.83 4.95 8.68
CA VAL A 117 -1.64 5.45 7.97
C VAL A 117 -1.01 4.38 7.06
N THR A 118 -0.83 4.70 5.78
CA THR A 118 0.07 3.94 4.90
C THR A 118 1.51 4.41 5.09
N VAL A 119 2.43 3.51 5.41
CA VAL A 119 3.87 3.74 5.26
C VAL A 119 4.27 3.39 3.83
N LEU A 120 4.55 4.41 3.03
CA LEU A 120 5.08 4.27 1.68
C LEU A 120 6.56 3.86 1.77
N VAL A 121 6.90 2.64 1.36
CA VAL A 121 8.28 2.18 1.21
C VAL A 121 8.67 2.37 -0.25
N THR A 122 9.37 3.47 -0.54
CA THR A 122 9.59 3.97 -1.91
C THR A 122 11.04 4.40 -2.12
N GLY A 123 11.42 4.71 -3.36
CA GLY A 123 12.80 4.92 -3.77
C GLY A 123 13.28 3.86 -4.77
N VAL A 124 14.58 3.62 -4.75
CA VAL A 124 15.27 2.58 -5.55
C VAL A 124 16.13 1.72 -4.64
N PRO A 125 16.52 0.49 -5.02
CA PRO A 125 17.45 -0.30 -4.22
C PRO A 125 18.74 0.49 -3.92
N GLY A 126 19.11 0.60 -2.63
CA GLY A 126 20.22 1.42 -2.15
C GLY A 126 19.83 2.84 -1.67
N ASP A 127 18.68 3.37 -2.11
CA ASP A 127 18.12 4.67 -1.72
C ASP A 127 16.60 4.51 -1.50
N ILE A 128 16.28 3.80 -0.42
CA ILE A 128 14.90 3.52 0.03
C ILE A 128 14.53 4.49 1.16
N VAL A 129 13.41 5.18 1.00
CA VAL A 129 12.85 6.13 1.96
C VAL A 129 11.46 5.65 2.42
N LEU A 130 11.15 5.96 3.68
CA LEU A 130 9.84 5.77 4.27
C LEU A 130 9.12 7.13 4.28
N LEU A 131 7.88 7.18 3.80
CA LEU A 131 7.04 8.38 3.84
C LEU A 131 5.65 8.01 4.40
N PRO A 132 5.09 8.77 5.35
CA PRO A 132 3.78 8.50 5.90
C PRO A 132 2.68 9.16 5.04
N TRP A 133 1.63 8.39 4.73
CA TRP A 133 0.37 8.92 4.19
C TRP A 133 -0.76 8.62 5.19
N ASN A 134 -1.17 9.65 5.91
CA ASN A 134 -2.31 9.65 6.82
C ASN A 134 -3.63 9.76 6.04
N HIS A 135 -4.55 8.82 6.26
CA HIS A 135 -5.82 8.73 5.54
C HIS A 135 -6.90 9.57 6.20
N LYS A 136 -6.90 10.86 5.90
CA LYS A 136 -7.94 11.81 6.35
C LYS A 136 -9.28 11.56 5.65
N ASN A 137 -9.97 10.50 6.05
CA ASN A 137 -11.19 9.99 5.43
C ASN A 137 -12.26 9.65 6.48
N ARG A 138 -13.44 10.28 6.37
CA ARG A 138 -14.61 10.02 7.25
C ARG A 138 -15.53 8.91 6.72
N GLY A 139 -14.96 7.91 6.04
CA GLY A 139 -15.72 6.91 5.27
C GLY A 139 -16.37 7.48 3.99
N PRO A 140 -16.90 6.62 3.11
CA PRO A 140 -17.62 7.03 1.91
C PRO A 140 -19.10 7.34 2.22
N GLU A 141 -19.72 8.22 1.43
CA GLU A 141 -21.15 8.50 1.54
C GLU A 141 -21.99 7.27 1.19
N LYS A 142 -23.20 7.15 1.77
CA LYS A 142 -24.07 5.98 1.56
C LYS A 142 -24.33 5.74 0.07
N GLY A 143 -23.94 4.56 -0.41
CA GLY A 143 -24.09 4.17 -1.82
C GLY A 143 -23.04 4.73 -2.78
N LYS A 144 -21.96 5.35 -2.28
CA LYS A 144 -20.83 5.88 -3.08
C LYS A 144 -19.53 5.14 -2.80
N ALA A 145 -18.52 5.38 -3.63
CA ALA A 145 -17.14 4.98 -3.38
C ALA A 145 -16.27 6.22 -3.13
N LYS A 146 -15.11 6.06 -2.48
CA LYS A 146 -14.08 7.11 -2.40
C LYS A 146 -12.75 6.63 -2.98
N ILE A 147 -12.04 7.53 -3.65
CA ILE A 147 -10.69 7.28 -4.20
C ILE A 147 -9.73 8.41 -3.83
N GLY A 148 -8.55 8.04 -3.32
CA GLY A 148 -7.42 8.93 -3.09
C GLY A 148 -6.21 8.45 -3.89
N PHE A 149 -5.33 9.37 -4.33
CA PHE A 149 -4.15 9.03 -5.13
C PHE A 149 -2.85 9.31 -4.38
N VAL A 150 -1.79 8.53 -4.64
CA VAL A 150 -0.44 8.79 -4.12
C VAL A 150 0.65 8.56 -5.17
N HIS A 151 1.61 9.49 -5.26
CA HIS A 151 2.80 9.35 -6.10
C HIS A 151 3.90 8.60 -5.35
N SER A 152 3.82 7.28 -5.34
CA SER A 152 4.79 6.41 -4.66
C SER A 152 6.02 6.05 -5.51
N ALA A 153 6.28 6.75 -6.61
CA ALA A 153 7.26 6.38 -7.63
C ALA A 153 8.45 7.37 -7.74
N LYS A 154 9.45 7.29 -6.84
CA LYS A 154 10.59 8.24 -6.80
C LYS A 154 11.31 8.48 -8.14
N ALA A 155 11.38 7.47 -9.00
CA ALA A 155 12.02 7.57 -10.31
C ALA A 155 11.14 8.20 -11.42
N LEU A 156 9.94 8.68 -11.10
CA LEU A 156 9.07 9.39 -12.04
C LEU A 156 8.99 10.89 -11.71
N PRO A 157 8.93 11.76 -12.74
CA PRO A 157 8.60 13.17 -12.55
C PRO A 157 7.14 13.34 -12.07
N PRO A 158 6.72 14.56 -11.69
CA PRO A 158 5.35 14.81 -11.25
C PRO A 158 4.31 14.38 -12.30
N VAL A 159 3.18 13.85 -11.82
CA VAL A 159 2.15 13.27 -12.69
C VAL A 159 0.84 14.06 -12.67
N ASP A 160 0.16 14.06 -13.81
CA ASP A 160 -1.24 14.45 -13.94
C ASP A 160 -2.13 13.21 -13.84
N VAL A 161 -3.27 13.34 -13.16
CA VAL A 161 -4.24 12.26 -12.98
C VAL A 161 -5.60 12.69 -13.50
N LYS A 162 -6.23 11.82 -14.29
CA LYS A 162 -7.60 11.99 -14.79
C LYS A 162 -8.46 10.79 -14.40
N ILE A 163 -9.74 11.03 -14.22
CA ILE A 163 -10.78 10.02 -14.03
C ILE A 163 -11.89 10.31 -15.06
N ASP A 164 -12.21 9.34 -15.90
CA ASP A 164 -13.17 9.44 -17.01
C ASP A 164 -12.87 10.65 -17.93
N GLY A 165 -11.59 10.84 -18.24
CA GLY A 165 -11.06 11.97 -19.02
C GLY A 165 -11.02 13.32 -18.29
N LYS A 166 -11.72 13.48 -17.15
CA LYS A 166 -11.77 14.71 -16.35
C LYS A 166 -10.54 14.83 -15.47
N SER A 167 -9.98 16.03 -15.33
CA SER A 167 -8.80 16.27 -14.48
C SER A 167 -9.15 16.11 -13.00
N PHE A 168 -8.46 15.19 -12.30
CA PHE A 168 -8.64 14.89 -10.88
C PHE A 168 -7.63 15.66 -10.02
N ARG A 169 -6.34 15.56 -10.38
CA ARG A 169 -5.24 16.40 -9.89
C ARG A 169 -4.21 16.58 -11.00
N ARG A 170 -3.38 17.62 -10.89
CA ARG A 170 -2.26 17.90 -11.81
C ARG A 170 -0.99 18.18 -11.04
N ASN A 171 0.16 17.92 -11.64
CA ASN A 171 1.50 18.15 -11.07
C ASN A 171 1.64 17.55 -9.65
N VAL A 172 1.12 16.33 -9.44
CA VAL A 172 1.28 15.61 -8.17
C VAL A 172 2.74 15.21 -8.08
N LYS A 173 3.48 15.79 -7.15
CA LYS A 173 4.92 15.53 -6.95
C LYS A 173 5.13 14.20 -6.23
N PHE A 174 6.32 13.62 -6.38
CA PHE A 174 6.74 12.44 -5.62
C PHE A 174 6.51 12.61 -4.11
N GLY A 175 6.01 11.55 -3.47
CA GLY A 175 5.71 11.51 -2.03
C GLY A 175 4.40 12.20 -1.63
N ILE A 176 3.76 12.94 -2.53
CA ILE A 176 2.49 13.61 -2.27
C ILE A 176 1.32 12.65 -2.50
N ALA A 177 0.40 12.64 -1.55
CA ALA A 177 -0.92 12.05 -1.67
C ALA A 177 -1.99 13.15 -1.86
N THR A 178 -3.13 12.77 -2.42
CA THR A 178 -4.28 13.64 -2.63
C THR A 178 -5.33 13.43 -1.55
N ASP A 179 -6.23 14.40 -1.41
CA ASP A 179 -7.50 14.18 -0.73
C ASP A 179 -8.32 13.06 -1.40
N TYR A 180 -9.23 12.46 -0.65
CA TYR A 180 -10.20 11.51 -1.17
C TYR A 180 -11.35 12.23 -1.89
N THR A 181 -11.67 11.81 -3.11
CA THR A 181 -12.87 12.26 -3.85
C THR A 181 -13.92 11.16 -3.87
N THR A 182 -15.19 11.55 -3.72
CA THR A 182 -16.35 10.67 -3.87
C THR A 182 -16.70 10.43 -5.34
N LEU A 183 -16.93 9.17 -5.69
CA LEU A 183 -17.39 8.73 -7.02
C LEU A 183 -18.67 7.88 -6.91
N SER A 184 -19.31 7.68 -8.06
CA SER A 184 -20.27 6.58 -8.24
C SER A 184 -19.60 5.22 -8.00
N PRO A 185 -20.38 4.19 -7.63
CA PRO A 185 -19.93 2.82 -7.82
C PRO A 185 -19.98 2.44 -9.32
N GLY A 186 -19.21 1.43 -9.71
CA GLY A 186 -19.09 0.93 -11.08
C GLY A 186 -17.73 1.23 -11.72
N GLN A 187 -17.67 1.03 -13.04
CA GLN A 187 -16.43 1.16 -13.81
C GLN A 187 -16.04 2.63 -14.03
N HIS A 188 -14.76 2.93 -13.80
CA HIS A 188 -14.13 4.23 -14.05
C HIS A 188 -12.81 4.03 -14.80
N GLN A 189 -12.47 4.96 -15.70
CA GLN A 189 -11.16 4.95 -16.36
C GLN A 189 -10.21 5.92 -15.69
N ILE A 190 -9.15 5.39 -15.07
CA ILE A 190 -8.02 6.16 -14.56
C ILE A 190 -7.02 6.37 -15.69
N GLN A 191 -6.52 7.60 -15.84
CA GLN A 191 -5.33 7.90 -16.64
C GLN A 191 -4.30 8.63 -15.77
N VAL A 192 -3.04 8.19 -15.82
CA VAL A 192 -1.90 8.87 -15.16
C VAL A 192 -0.89 9.25 -16.24
N THR A 193 -0.70 10.55 -16.45
CA THR A 193 0.17 11.11 -17.50
C THR A 193 1.40 11.76 -16.87
N TYR A 194 2.57 11.57 -17.47
CA TYR A 194 3.82 12.19 -17.04
C TYR A 194 4.75 12.44 -18.22
N ASP A 195 5.61 13.46 -18.14
CA ASP A 195 6.60 13.73 -19.19
C ASP A 195 7.91 12.98 -18.94
N LYS A 196 8.22 12.01 -19.80
CA LYS A 196 9.44 11.20 -19.70
C LYS A 196 10.59 11.92 -20.39
N SER A 197 11.57 12.40 -19.64
CA SER A 197 12.86 12.84 -20.20
C SER A 197 13.50 11.70 -21.00
N LEU A 198 14.02 12.04 -22.19
CA LEU A 198 14.78 11.15 -23.05
C LEU A 198 16.26 11.58 -23.05
N ALA A 199 17.12 10.77 -23.68
CA ALA A 199 18.49 11.20 -23.95
C ALA A 199 18.48 12.48 -24.82
N PRO A 200 19.32 13.48 -24.53
CA PRO A 200 19.41 14.68 -25.37
C PRO A 200 19.93 14.29 -26.76
N GLN A 201 19.40 14.96 -27.79
CA GLN A 201 19.96 14.85 -29.12
C GLN A 201 21.18 15.76 -29.19
N ILE A 202 22.35 15.17 -29.45
CA ILE A 202 23.52 15.96 -29.82
C ILE A 202 23.29 16.51 -31.22
N VAL A 203 23.39 17.83 -31.35
CA VAL A 203 23.37 18.56 -32.62
C VAL A 203 24.74 19.22 -32.75
N GLU A 204 25.49 18.78 -33.75
CA GLU A 204 26.76 19.39 -34.14
C GLU A 204 26.48 20.38 -35.28
N VAL A 205 26.90 21.63 -35.09
CA VAL A 205 26.69 22.72 -36.05
C VAL A 205 28.05 23.10 -36.63
N GLU A 206 28.25 22.80 -37.91
CA GLU A 206 29.38 23.32 -38.67
C GLU A 206 29.30 24.85 -38.72
N GLN A 207 30.39 25.50 -38.31
CA GLN A 207 30.57 26.94 -38.47
C GLN A 207 31.18 27.27 -39.85
N PRO A 208 30.99 28.48 -40.37
CA PRO A 208 31.69 28.92 -41.58
C PRO A 208 33.18 29.16 -41.31
N ALA A 209 34.04 28.80 -42.25
CA ALA A 209 35.49 29.03 -42.13
C ALA A 209 35.83 30.53 -42.18
N ILE A 210 36.77 30.97 -41.33
CA ILE A 210 37.17 32.38 -41.26
C ILE A 210 38.25 32.62 -42.31
N VAL A 211 37.91 33.39 -43.34
CA VAL A 211 38.82 33.75 -44.44
C VAL A 211 39.35 35.17 -44.23
N THR A 212 40.62 35.28 -43.86
CA THR A 212 41.31 36.58 -43.75
C THR A 212 41.82 37.01 -45.11
N LYS A 213 41.67 38.29 -45.45
CA LYS A 213 42.11 38.88 -46.72
C LYS A 213 42.95 40.14 -46.51
N ASP A 214 43.76 40.47 -47.51
CA ASP A 214 44.48 41.75 -47.57
C ASP A 214 43.61 42.88 -48.16
N THR A 215 44.21 44.07 -48.30
CA THR A 215 43.60 45.27 -48.90
C THR A 215 43.37 45.18 -50.41
N GLU A 216 43.93 44.16 -51.07
CA GLU A 216 43.82 43.93 -52.52
C GLU A 216 42.80 42.84 -52.86
N GLY A 217 42.37 42.07 -51.85
CA GLY A 217 41.33 41.04 -51.92
C GLY A 217 41.86 39.61 -51.94
N ASN A 218 43.19 39.41 -51.87
CA ASN A 218 43.82 38.09 -51.83
C ASN A 218 43.59 37.42 -50.47
N VAL A 219 43.63 36.09 -50.42
CA VAL A 219 43.46 35.33 -49.18
C VAL A 219 44.80 35.22 -48.45
N LEU A 220 44.86 35.74 -47.22
CA LEU A 220 46.02 35.65 -46.34
C LEU A 220 45.99 34.40 -45.45
N ALA A 221 44.80 33.99 -44.98
CA ALA A 221 44.61 32.82 -44.15
C ALA A 221 43.18 32.25 -44.28
N VAL A 222 43.04 30.95 -44.07
CA VAL A 222 41.75 30.28 -43.87
C VAL A 222 41.85 29.46 -42.58
N GLU A 223 41.10 29.87 -41.56
CA GLU A 223 41.00 29.15 -40.30
C GLU A 223 39.87 28.12 -40.39
N GLN A 224 40.18 26.85 -40.16
CA GLN A 224 39.16 25.80 -40.06
C GLN A 224 38.39 25.99 -38.75
N PRO A 225 37.06 26.14 -38.80
CA PRO A 225 36.28 26.52 -37.63
C PRO A 225 35.97 25.27 -36.80
N THR A 226 35.94 25.42 -35.47
CA THR A 226 35.57 24.30 -34.59
C THR A 226 34.04 24.14 -34.59
N PRO A 227 33.49 22.95 -34.86
CA PRO A 227 32.05 22.73 -34.87
C PRO A 227 31.45 22.89 -33.47
N VAL A 228 30.25 23.47 -33.39
CA VAL A 228 29.57 23.72 -32.10
C VAL A 228 28.68 22.54 -31.75
N VAL A 229 29.10 21.77 -30.74
CA VAL A 229 28.35 20.63 -30.20
C VAL A 229 27.35 21.11 -29.15
N THR A 230 26.05 20.99 -29.44
CA THR A 230 24.95 21.38 -28.55
C THR A 230 24.08 20.19 -28.17
N ALA A 231 23.80 20.00 -26.87
CA ALA A 231 22.89 18.97 -26.39
C ALA A 231 21.44 19.51 -26.32
N VAL A 232 20.59 19.12 -27.27
CA VAL A 232 19.18 19.51 -27.30
C VAL A 232 18.36 18.56 -26.41
N PRO A 233 17.73 19.02 -25.32
CA PRO A 233 16.92 18.17 -24.45
C PRO A 233 15.67 17.67 -25.20
N ARG A 234 15.25 16.43 -24.91
CA ARG A 234 14.07 15.80 -25.51
C ARG A 234 13.24 15.12 -24.42
N SER A 235 11.92 15.12 -24.58
CA SER A 235 11.00 14.44 -23.68
C SER A 235 9.83 13.80 -24.45
N GLN A 236 8.99 13.04 -23.75
CA GLN A 236 7.86 12.29 -24.31
C GLN A 236 6.77 12.13 -23.25
N MET A 237 5.58 12.66 -23.53
CA MET A 237 4.39 12.40 -22.71
C MET A 237 4.02 10.91 -22.76
N VAL A 238 4.04 10.25 -21.61
CA VAL A 238 3.57 8.87 -21.41
C VAL A 238 2.27 8.91 -20.63
N THR A 239 1.28 8.11 -21.04
CA THR A 239 0.01 7.95 -20.31
C THR A 239 -0.23 6.49 -19.98
N LEU A 240 -0.47 6.21 -18.70
CA LEU A 240 -0.83 4.91 -18.15
C LEU A 240 -2.36 4.89 -17.98
N THR A 241 -3.05 4.00 -18.69
CA THR A 241 -4.51 3.86 -18.58
C THR A 241 -4.86 2.60 -17.80
N GLN A 242 -5.68 2.74 -16.75
CA GLN A 242 -6.13 1.65 -15.91
C GLN A 242 -7.65 1.77 -15.71
N ASN A 243 -8.42 0.84 -16.26
CA ASN A 243 -9.84 0.71 -15.91
C ASN A 243 -9.92 0.10 -14.50
N VAL A 244 -10.83 0.62 -13.68
CA VAL A 244 -11.08 0.16 -12.30
C VAL A 244 -12.58 -0.01 -12.09
N ASP A 245 -12.98 -0.89 -11.17
CA ASP A 245 -14.37 -1.04 -10.74
C ASP A 245 -14.47 -0.71 -9.24
N LEU A 246 -15.39 0.17 -8.87
CA LEU A 246 -15.52 0.72 -7.53
C LEU A 246 -16.83 0.24 -6.88
N ALA A 247 -16.74 -0.52 -5.80
CA ALA A 247 -17.93 -0.99 -5.09
C ALA A 247 -18.52 0.08 -4.16
N ALA A 248 -19.84 0.08 -4.00
CA ALA A 248 -20.54 0.99 -3.09
C ALA A 248 -20.15 0.72 -1.63
N GLY A 249 -19.98 1.80 -0.84
CA GLY A 249 -19.55 1.70 0.55
C GLY A 249 -18.05 1.40 0.73
N LYS A 250 -17.25 1.42 -0.35
CA LYS A 250 -15.80 1.16 -0.30
C LYS A 250 -14.96 2.42 -0.49
N VAL A 251 -13.71 2.32 -0.04
CA VAL A 251 -12.68 3.35 -0.17
C VAL A 251 -11.46 2.70 -0.81
N TYR A 252 -10.74 3.46 -1.64
CA TYR A 252 -9.63 2.94 -2.44
C TYR A 252 -8.45 3.89 -2.50
N SER A 253 -7.26 3.31 -2.35
CA SER A 253 -5.99 3.98 -2.57
C SER A 253 -5.48 3.61 -3.96
N LEU A 254 -5.26 4.63 -4.78
CA LEU A 254 -4.68 4.53 -6.11
C LEU A 254 -3.22 4.96 -6.04
N ALA A 255 -2.29 4.12 -6.46
CA ALA A 255 -0.86 4.45 -6.45
C ALA A 255 -0.23 4.26 -7.83
N VAL A 256 0.69 5.16 -8.20
CA VAL A 256 1.61 4.97 -9.33
C VAL A 256 2.95 4.46 -8.82
N PHE A 257 3.51 3.46 -9.49
CA PHE A 257 4.73 2.76 -9.10
C PHE A 257 5.77 2.84 -10.23
N ALA A 258 7.02 3.12 -9.88
CA ALA A 258 8.12 3.06 -10.83
C ALA A 258 8.44 1.59 -11.15
N GLY A 259 8.33 1.19 -12.42
CA GLY A 259 8.94 -0.04 -12.90
C GLY A 259 10.47 0.10 -12.93
N ALA A 260 11.19 -1.02 -12.82
CA ALA A 260 12.63 -1.06 -13.10
C ALA A 260 12.86 -1.19 -14.62
N ALA A 261 13.08 -2.41 -15.11
CA ALA A 261 13.15 -2.70 -16.55
C ALA A 261 11.75 -2.83 -17.23
N GLN A 262 10.68 -2.57 -16.49
CA GLN A 262 9.28 -2.66 -16.96
C GLN A 262 8.66 -1.26 -16.99
N MET A 263 7.58 -1.08 -17.77
CA MET A 263 6.81 0.15 -17.71
C MET A 263 6.28 0.42 -16.29
N PRO A 264 6.18 1.68 -15.85
CA PRO A 264 5.46 2.05 -14.64
C PRO A 264 4.03 1.51 -14.62
N LYS A 265 3.55 1.13 -13.43
CA LYS A 265 2.20 0.59 -13.23
C LYS A 265 1.38 1.50 -12.34
N VAL A 266 0.07 1.53 -12.56
CA VAL A 266 -0.93 2.13 -11.66
C VAL A 266 -1.69 0.98 -11.00
N ARG A 267 -1.96 1.03 -9.70
CA ARG A 267 -2.78 0.02 -9.01
C ARG A 267 -3.80 0.65 -8.08
N LEU A 268 -5.02 0.13 -8.13
CA LEU A 268 -6.07 0.35 -7.14
C LEU A 268 -5.93 -0.68 -6.02
N MET A 269 -6.11 -0.24 -4.77
CA MET A 269 -6.10 -1.09 -3.57
C MET A 269 -7.33 -0.75 -2.73
N GLU A 270 -8.05 -1.75 -2.23
CA GLU A 270 -9.18 -1.53 -1.33
C GLU A 270 -8.68 -1.15 0.06
N ASP A 271 -9.13 -0.02 0.57
CA ASP A 271 -8.78 0.47 1.89
C ASP A 271 -9.75 -0.10 2.92
N LYS A 272 -9.45 -1.35 3.32
CA LYS A 272 -10.12 -2.06 4.41
C LYS A 272 -9.70 -1.49 5.77
N PHE A 273 -10.09 -0.25 6.02
CA PHE A 273 -9.98 0.42 7.32
C PHE A 273 -10.71 -0.39 8.40
N VAL A 274 -10.20 -0.36 9.63
CA VAL A 274 -10.80 -1.08 10.75
C VAL A 274 -12.13 -0.41 11.13
N PRO A 275 -13.25 -1.14 11.28
CA PRO A 275 -14.55 -0.52 11.57
C PRO A 275 -14.54 0.27 12.88
N GLU A 276 -15.23 1.41 12.91
CA GLU A 276 -15.27 2.33 14.06
C GLU A 276 -15.80 1.66 15.35
N VAL A 277 -16.69 0.67 15.22
CA VAL A 277 -17.15 -0.18 16.34
C VAL A 277 -16.01 -1.00 16.95
N VAL A 278 -15.11 -1.53 16.12
CA VAL A 278 -13.90 -2.24 16.59
C VAL A 278 -12.92 -1.24 17.20
N ARG A 279 -12.79 -0.03 16.64
CA ARG A 279 -11.94 1.03 17.23
C ARG A 279 -12.39 1.46 18.61
N ALA A 280 -13.70 1.52 18.87
CA ALA A 280 -14.22 1.80 20.21
C ALA A 280 -13.85 0.68 21.20
N GLN A 281 -14.04 -0.58 20.80
CA GLN A 281 -13.66 -1.75 21.61
C GLN A 281 -12.14 -1.84 21.84
N ASP A 282 -11.33 -1.49 20.84
CA ASP A 282 -9.87 -1.35 20.89
C ASP A 282 -9.40 -0.10 21.69
N ALA A 283 -10.31 0.79 22.12
CA ALA A 283 -9.99 2.01 22.89
C ALA A 283 -10.46 1.96 24.36
N GLU A 284 -11.40 1.08 24.69
CA GLU A 284 -11.97 0.90 26.04
C GLU A 284 -11.25 -0.17 26.89
N ASN A 285 -10.26 -0.91 26.33
CA ASN A 285 -9.50 -1.99 26.98
C ASN A 285 -7.99 -1.70 27.12
#